data_AF-A0AAE0NZV2-F1
#
_entry.id   AF-A0AAE0NZV2-F1
#
_cell.length_a   1.000
_cell.length_b   1.000
_cell.length_c   1.000
_cell.angle_alpha   90.00
_cell.angle_beta   90.00
_cell.angle_gamma   90.00
#
_symmetry.space_group_name_H-M   'P 1'
#
loop_
_entity.id
_entity.type
_entity.pdbx_description
1 polymer ?
#
loop_
_entity_poly.entity_id
_entity_poly.type
_entity_poly.pdbx_seq_one_letter_code
_entity_poly.pdbx_strand_id
1 'polypeptide(L)'
;MGGGPRVPYPKHVWSPAGGWYAQPSNWKANTAVFGLAIFGITALVWKLSAEREFRHTMPEPGRFYPSRYWSKQIVEHERAQKEKFQNES
;
A
#
# COMPACT_ATOMS: atom_id res chain seq x y z
N MET A 1 15.14 15.02 -23.91
CA MET A 1 13.82 14.55 -24.37
C MET A 1 13.12 15.71 -25.08
N GLY A 2 13.07 15.68 -26.41
CA GLY A 2 12.39 16.69 -27.22
C GLY A 2 11.12 16.08 -27.79
N GLY A 3 9.95 16.58 -27.38
CA GLY A 3 8.71 16.25 -28.06
C GLY A 3 8.77 16.82 -29.47
N GLY A 4 8.47 16.01 -30.48
CA GLY A 4 8.35 16.46 -31.86
C GLY A 4 7.35 17.60 -32.02
N PRO A 5 7.23 18.18 -33.23
CA PRO A 5 6.34 19.32 -33.47
C PRO A 5 4.91 19.02 -32.99
N ARG A 6 4.36 19.91 -32.16
CA ARG A 6 2.99 19.77 -31.63
C ARG A 6 1.99 20.10 -32.73
N VAL A 7 1.07 19.16 -33.01
CA VAL A 7 -0.06 19.41 -33.91
C VAL A 7 -1.03 20.39 -33.25
N PRO A 8 -1.63 21.35 -33.97
CA PRO A 8 -2.67 22.23 -33.42
C PRO A 8 -3.84 21.44 -32.83
N TYR A 9 -4.35 21.89 -31.69
CA TYR A 9 -5.48 21.26 -30.97
C TYR A 9 -6.37 22.33 -30.33
N PRO A 10 -7.66 22.03 -30.06
CA PRO A 10 -8.58 22.97 -29.43
C PRO A 10 -8.21 23.20 -27.95
N LYS A 11 -7.94 24.44 -27.56
CA LYS A 11 -7.50 24.80 -26.19
C LYS A 11 -8.62 24.89 -25.15
N HIS A 12 -9.87 24.94 -25.60
CA HIS A 12 -11.05 25.12 -24.74
C HIS A 12 -11.75 23.79 -24.41
N VAL A 13 -11.29 22.67 -24.98
CA VAL A 13 -11.84 21.35 -24.68
C VAL A 13 -11.20 20.83 -23.41
N TRP A 14 -12.04 20.42 -22.45
CA TRP A 14 -11.62 19.83 -21.19
C TRP A 14 -12.05 18.37 -21.10
N SER A 15 -11.21 17.53 -20.52
CA SER A 15 -11.51 16.14 -20.17
C SER A 15 -10.87 15.80 -18.82
N PRO A 16 -11.49 14.91 -18.02
CA PRO A 16 -10.97 14.51 -16.72
C PRO A 16 -9.59 13.84 -16.79
N ALA A 17 -9.25 13.19 -17.91
CA ALA A 17 -7.95 12.56 -18.11
C ALA A 17 -6.87 13.54 -18.58
N GLY A 18 -7.22 14.81 -18.82
CA GLY A 18 -6.37 15.81 -19.46
C GLY A 18 -6.72 16.03 -20.93
N GLY A 19 -5.72 16.41 -21.73
CA GLY A 19 -5.90 16.70 -23.15
C GLY A 19 -4.59 16.54 -23.92
N TRP A 20 -4.54 17.11 -25.11
CA TRP A 20 -3.35 17.05 -25.96
C TRP A 20 -2.11 17.63 -25.28
N TYR A 21 -1.07 16.80 -25.14
CA TYR A 21 0.24 17.17 -24.57
C TYR A 21 0.13 17.84 -23.18
N ALA A 22 -0.77 17.36 -22.33
CA ALA A 22 -0.97 17.90 -20.99
C ALA A 22 0.32 17.88 -20.17
N GLN A 23 0.86 19.06 -19.86
CA GLN A 23 2.05 19.24 -19.05
C GLN A 23 1.83 20.44 -18.11
N PRO A 24 0.96 20.30 -17.09
CA PRO A 24 0.70 21.38 -16.15
C PRO A 24 1.97 21.72 -15.36
N SER A 25 2.17 22.99 -15.04
CA SER A 25 3.35 23.45 -14.28
C SER A 25 3.49 22.77 -12.92
N ASN A 26 2.36 22.38 -12.31
CA ASN A 26 2.29 21.87 -10.94
C ASN A 26 2.22 20.34 -10.86
N TRP A 27 2.56 19.61 -11.94
CA TRP A 27 2.42 18.15 -11.98
C TRP A 27 3.11 17.44 -10.80
N LYS A 28 4.30 17.91 -10.39
CA LYS A 28 5.06 17.31 -9.27
C LYS A 28 4.30 17.37 -7.95
N ALA A 29 3.75 18.54 -7.63
CA ALA A 29 2.99 18.75 -6.40
C ALA A 29 1.71 17.92 -6.41
N ASN A 30 0.98 17.91 -7.53
CA ASN A 30 -0.24 17.11 -7.67
C ASN A 30 0.06 15.62 -7.50
N THR A 31 1.10 15.10 -8.15
CA THR A 31 1.52 13.70 -7.98
C THR A 31 1.91 13.38 -6.55
N ALA A 32 2.62 14.29 -5.87
CA ALA A 32 3.00 14.08 -4.47
C ALA A 32 1.77 14.01 -3.55
N VAL A 33 0.80 14.92 -3.71
CA VAL A 33 -0.44 14.94 -2.92
C VAL A 33 -1.24 13.65 -3.13
N PHE A 34 -1.45 13.24 -4.38
CA PHE A 34 -2.17 11.99 -4.67
C PHE A 34 -1.39 10.76 -4.19
N GLY A 35 -0.07 10.74 -4.33
CA GLY A 35 0.77 9.68 -3.80
C GLY A 35 0.65 9.53 -2.28
N LEU A 36 0.67 10.64 -1.55
CA LEU A 36 0.45 10.64 -0.10
C LEU A 36 -0.95 10.16 0.27
N ALA A 37 -1.98 10.58 -0.45
CA ALA A 37 -3.35 10.13 -0.22
C ALA A 37 -3.50 8.61 -0.42
N ILE A 38 -2.99 8.08 -1.54
CA ILE A 38 -3.01 6.64 -1.84
C ILE A 38 -2.24 5.87 -0.77
N PHE A 39 -1.05 6.34 -0.40
CA PHE A 39 -0.24 5.71 0.65
C PHE A 39 -0.98 5.68 1.99
N GLY A 40 -1.56 6.80 2.40
CA GLY A 40 -2.32 6.90 3.65
C GLY A 40 -3.51 5.95 3.70
N ILE A 41 -4.32 5.91 2.64
CA ILE A 41 -5.46 4.98 2.55
C ILE A 41 -4.97 3.53 2.60
N THR A 42 -3.94 3.21 1.83
CA THR A 42 -3.37 1.85 1.79
C THR A 42 -2.86 1.42 3.15
N ALA A 43 -2.16 2.30 3.88
CA ALA A 43 -1.66 2.01 5.23
C ALA A 43 -2.80 1.76 6.24
N LEU A 44 -3.86 2.57 6.19
CA LEU A 44 -5.03 2.40 7.06
C LEU A 44 -5.77 1.08 6.79
N VAL A 45 -6.03 0.78 5.51
CA VAL A 45 -6.68 -0.47 5.11
C VAL A 45 -5.80 -1.67 5.44
N TRP A 46 -4.49 -1.58 5.25
CA TRP A 46 -3.56 -2.63 5.62
C TRP A 46 -3.58 -2.92 7.12
N LYS A 47 -3.51 -1.87 7.97
CA LYS A 47 -3.63 -2.02 9.42
C LYS A 47 -4.95 -2.69 9.81
N LEU A 48 -6.06 -2.20 9.26
CA LEU A 48 -7.39 -2.75 9.51
C LEU A 48 -7.49 -4.22 9.11
N SER A 49 -6.93 -4.57 7.94
CA SER A 49 -6.87 -5.94 7.44
C SER A 49 -6.04 -6.83 8.35
N ALA A 50 -4.87 -6.37 8.81
CA ALA A 50 -3.99 -7.12 9.70
C ALA A 50 -4.60 -7.37 11.08
N GLU A 51 -5.39 -6.43 11.60
CA GLU A 51 -6.13 -6.57 12.86
C GLU A 51 -7.34 -7.52 12.74
N ARG A 52 -7.98 -7.55 11.56
CA ARG A 52 -9.15 -8.41 11.28
C ARG A 52 -8.78 -9.79 10.73
N GLU A 53 -7.52 -10.01 10.38
CA GLU A 53 -7.09 -11.28 9.82
C GLU A 53 -7.29 -12.41 10.84
N PHE A 54 -8.07 -13.41 10.43
CA PHE A 54 -8.31 -14.62 11.20
C PHE A 54 -7.96 -15.85 10.36
N ARG A 55 -7.26 -16.79 10.99
CA ARG A 55 -6.79 -18.06 10.41
C ARG A 55 -7.27 -19.22 11.29
N HIS A 56 -7.84 -20.22 10.64
CA HIS A 56 -8.28 -21.46 11.28
C HIS A 56 -7.10 -22.37 11.65
N THR A 57 -6.04 -22.35 10.83
CA THR A 57 -4.83 -23.15 11.06
C THR A 57 -3.65 -22.21 11.26
N MET A 58 -2.94 -22.40 12.37
CA MET A 58 -1.74 -21.65 12.64
C MET A 58 -0.58 -22.15 11.78
N PRO A 59 0.29 -21.24 11.33
CA PRO A 59 1.44 -21.57 10.50
C PRO A 59 2.49 -22.38 11.26
N GLU A 60 3.18 -23.26 10.53
CA GLU A 60 4.26 -24.08 11.08
C GLU A 60 5.47 -23.23 11.53
N PRO A 61 6.15 -23.61 12.63
CA PRO A 61 7.41 -23.00 13.02
C PRO A 61 8.42 -23.02 11.87
N GLY A 62 9.17 -21.94 11.68
CA GLY A 62 10.21 -21.84 10.63
C GLY A 62 9.73 -21.53 9.21
N ARG A 63 8.42 -21.61 8.89
CA ARG A 63 7.93 -21.24 7.55
C ARG A 63 7.91 -19.72 7.35
N PHE A 64 8.39 -19.27 6.18
CA PHE A 64 8.34 -17.86 5.80
C PHE A 64 7.00 -17.50 5.17
N TYR A 65 6.40 -16.42 5.65
CA TYR A 65 5.30 -15.72 4.99
C TYR A 65 5.28 -14.28 5.55
N PRO A 66 5.06 -13.25 4.72
CA PRO A 66 5.25 -11.86 5.15
C PRO A 66 4.34 -11.45 6.30
N SER A 67 3.08 -11.91 6.28
CA SER A 67 2.10 -11.48 7.28
C SER A 67 2.39 -11.94 8.71
N ARG A 68 3.34 -12.87 8.90
CA ARG A 68 3.86 -13.28 10.21
C ARG A 68 4.21 -12.09 11.11
N TYR A 69 4.72 -11.02 10.49
CA TYR A 69 5.23 -9.86 11.21
C TYR A 69 4.15 -8.85 11.62
N TRP A 70 2.94 -8.90 11.04
CA TRP A 70 1.89 -7.90 11.29
C TRP A 70 0.50 -8.46 11.58
N SER A 71 0.20 -9.70 11.24
CA SER A 71 -1.09 -10.33 11.55
C SER A 71 -1.22 -10.53 13.06
N LYS A 72 -2.20 -9.87 13.67
CA LYS A 72 -2.40 -9.87 15.13
C LYS A 72 -2.45 -11.29 15.72
N GLN A 73 -3.28 -12.14 15.13
CA GLN A 73 -3.51 -13.51 15.59
C GLN A 73 -2.22 -14.36 15.63
N ILE A 74 -1.32 -14.17 14.65
CA ILE A 74 -0.07 -14.93 14.54
C ILE A 74 0.93 -14.43 15.56
N VAL A 75 1.10 -13.11 15.67
CA VAL A 75 2.02 -12.49 16.64
C VAL A 75 1.66 -12.89 18.06
N GLU A 76 0.37 -12.89 18.41
CA GLU A 76 -0.13 -13.32 19.72
C GLU A 76 0.08 -14.83 19.94
N HIS A 77 -0.21 -15.67 18.94
CA HIS A 77 0.01 -17.11 19.02
C HIS A 77 1.49 -17.46 19.25
N GLU A 78 2.39 -16.86 18.47
CA GLU A 78 3.83 -17.13 18.58
C GLU A 78 4.43 -16.61 19.88
N ARG A 79 3.93 -15.49 20.41
CA ARG A 79 4.33 -14.98 21.73
C ARG A 79 3.95 -15.97 22.83
N ALA A 80 2.70 -16.45 22.82
CA ALA A 80 2.22 -17.42 23.81
C ALA A 80 3.00 -18.74 23.77
N GLN A 81 3.39 -19.23 22.58
CA GLN A 81 4.23 -20.43 22.46
C GLN A 81 5.62 -20.24 23.06
N LYS A 82 6.23 -19.07 22.85
CA LYS A 82 7.55 -18.74 23.43
C LYS A 82 7.51 -18.66 24.96
N GLU A 83 6.48 -18.04 25.51
CA GLU A 83 6.30 -17.93 26.97
C GLU A 83 6.11 -19.30 27.63
N LYS A 84 5.34 -20.20 27.01
CA LYS A 84 5.19 -21.59 27.49
C LYS A 84 6.51 -22.34 27.50
N PHE A 85 7.24 -22.29 26.38
CA PHE A 85 8.55 -22.93 26.28
C PHE A 85 9.54 -22.42 27.34
N GLN A 86 9.52 -21.12 27.62
CA GLN A 86 10.37 -20.53 28.66
C GLN A 86 9.97 -20.92 30.08
N ASN A 87 8.68 -21.09 30.36
CA ASN A 87 8.20 -21.49 31.68
C ASN A 87 8.39 -22.99 31.97
N GLU A 88 8.48 -23.82 30.92
CA GLU A 88 8.69 -25.28 31.01
C GLU A 88 10.18 -25.69 30.99
N SER A 89 11.10 -24.75 30.72
CA SER A 89 12.56 -24.94 30.71
C SER A 89 13.21 -24.53 32.03
#